data_AF-A0AAU0VWC5-F1
#
_entry.id   AF-A0AAU0VWC5-F1
#
_cell.length_a   1.000
_cell.length_b   1.000
_cell.length_c   1.000
_cell.angle_alpha   90.00
_cell.angle_beta   90.00
_cell.angle_gamma   90.00
#
_symmetry.space_group_name_H-M   'P 1'
#
loop_
_entity.id
_entity.type
_entity.pdbx_description
1 polymer ?
#
loop_
_entity_poly.entity_id
_entity_poly.type
_entity_poly.pdbx_seq_one_letter_code
_entity_poly.pdbx_strand_id
1 'polypeptide(L)'
;MSTSQPRRTPAFAALVALTPGADVITVRADPRDWNRAELLAAHTWPRNEGEPLQPLDGPYPDDSLHTSLTIGEFLARARYVPAVRAVRITETTHTYRVELNRPGWER
;
A
#
# COMPACT_ATOMS: atom_id res chain seq x y z
N MET A 1 25.33 3.31 -8.44
CA MET A 1 24.06 4.01 -8.17
C MET A 1 23.16 3.03 -7.44
N SER A 2 22.94 3.23 -6.14
CA SER A 2 22.28 2.23 -5.28
C SER A 2 20.77 2.30 -5.41
N THR A 3 20.21 1.28 -6.07
CA THR A 3 18.78 1.03 -6.28
C THR A 3 18.11 0.74 -4.94
N SER A 4 17.53 1.77 -4.32
CA SER A 4 16.65 1.59 -3.18
C SER A 4 15.31 1.05 -3.71
N GLN A 5 15.19 -0.28 -3.83
CA GLN A 5 13.89 -0.94 -3.69
C GLN A 5 13.17 -0.32 -2.48
N PRO A 6 11.83 -0.16 -2.46
CA PRO A 6 11.12 0.21 -1.24
C PRO A 6 11.69 -0.67 -0.12
N ARG A 7 12.34 -0.02 0.84
CA ARG A 7 13.25 -0.67 1.78
C ARG A 7 12.48 -1.85 2.37
N ARG A 8 13.04 -3.07 2.30
CA ARG A 8 12.56 -4.29 2.98
C ARG A 8 12.57 -4.08 4.50
N THR A 9 11.75 -3.14 4.95
CA THR A 9 11.54 -2.82 6.35
C THR A 9 10.45 -3.76 6.84
N PRO A 10 10.45 -4.09 8.14
CA PRO A 10 9.39 -4.90 8.72
C PRO A 10 7.98 -4.35 8.43
N ALA A 11 7.83 -3.02 8.34
CA ALA A 11 6.55 -2.37 8.03
C ALA A 11 6.04 -2.66 6.62
N PHE A 12 6.91 -2.60 5.59
CA PHE A 12 6.53 -2.99 4.23
C PHE A 12 6.30 -4.50 4.10
N ALA A 13 7.08 -5.32 4.81
CA ALA A 13 6.88 -6.77 4.82
C ALA A 13 5.52 -7.17 5.41
N ALA A 14 5.04 -6.47 6.43
CA ALA A 14 3.71 -6.68 7.00
C ALA A 14 2.59 -6.37 5.99
N LEU A 15 2.71 -5.27 5.22
CA LEU A 15 1.74 -4.96 4.16
C LEU A 15 1.75 -6.00 3.04
N VAL A 16 2.94 -6.48 2.64
CA VAL A 16 3.06 -7.57 1.64
C VAL A 16 2.40 -8.86 2.15
N ALA A 17 2.47 -9.14 3.44
CA ALA A 17 1.81 -10.31 4.04
C ALA A 17 0.28 -10.20 4.03
N LEU A 18 -0.29 -8.99 4.13
CA LEU A 18 -1.73 -8.76 4.00
C LEU A 18 -2.24 -8.99 2.57
N THR A 19 -1.42 -8.64 1.57
CA THR A 19 -1.77 -8.77 0.15
C THR A 19 -0.67 -9.47 -0.63
N PRO A 20 -0.49 -10.79 -0.46
CA PRO A 20 0.55 -11.53 -1.16
C PRO A 20 0.41 -11.40 -2.68
N GLY A 21 1.50 -11.02 -3.35
CA GLY A 21 1.52 -10.82 -4.80
C GLY A 21 1.15 -9.40 -5.25
N ALA A 22 0.70 -8.52 -4.35
CA ALA A 22 0.46 -7.12 -4.70
C ALA A 22 1.77 -6.34 -4.82
N ASP A 23 1.88 -5.55 -5.88
CA ASP A 23 2.96 -4.57 -6.04
C ASP A 23 2.55 -3.18 -5.58
N VAL A 24 1.25 -2.89 -5.64
CA VAL A 24 0.66 -1.61 -5.26
C VAL A 24 -0.63 -1.87 -4.52
N ILE A 25 -0.84 -1.20 -3.39
CA ILE A 25 -2.11 -1.21 -2.68
C ILE A 25 -2.70 0.19 -2.57
N THR A 26 -4.02 0.24 -2.51
CA THR A 26 -4.78 1.45 -2.20
C THR A 26 -5.43 1.24 -0.85
N VAL A 27 -5.17 2.16 0.07
CA VAL A 27 -5.69 2.10 1.44
C VAL A 27 -6.42 3.38 1.79
N ARG A 28 -7.41 3.27 2.65
CA ARG A 28 -8.16 4.38 3.26
C ARG A 28 -7.83 4.43 4.74
N ALA A 29 -7.61 5.61 5.30
CA ALA A 29 -7.39 5.76 6.73
C ALA A 29 -7.90 7.11 7.25
N ASP A 30 -8.26 7.16 8.53
CA ASP A 30 -8.47 8.40 9.26
C ASP A 30 -7.15 8.81 9.96
N PRO A 31 -6.52 9.94 9.58
CA PRO A 31 -5.28 10.38 10.23
C PRO A 31 -5.45 10.79 11.71
N ARG A 32 -6.70 10.97 12.17
CA ARG A 32 -7.04 11.22 13.58
C ARG A 32 -7.21 9.93 14.37
N ASP A 33 -7.51 8.82 13.70
CA ASP A 33 -7.67 7.49 14.29
C ASP A 33 -7.13 6.41 13.33
N TRP A 34 -5.85 6.08 13.49
CA TRP A 34 -5.18 5.10 12.62
C TRP A 34 -5.74 3.69 12.74
N ASN A 35 -6.54 3.39 13.77
CA ASN A 35 -7.23 2.11 13.89
C ASN A 35 -8.46 2.02 12.97
N ARG A 36 -8.75 3.08 12.20
CA ARG A 36 -9.75 3.10 11.13
C ARG A 36 -9.04 3.16 9.79
N ALA A 37 -8.39 2.05 9.45
CA ALA A 37 -7.77 1.87 8.15
C ALA A 37 -8.37 0.67 7.41
N GLU A 38 -8.37 0.75 6.09
CA GLU A 38 -9.01 -0.24 5.24
C GLU A 38 -8.20 -0.41 3.96
N LEU A 39 -8.07 -1.65 3.51
CA LEU A 39 -7.54 -1.97 2.20
C LEU A 39 -8.67 -1.88 1.18
N LEU A 40 -8.55 -0.98 0.20
CA LEU A 40 -9.56 -0.78 -0.84
C LEU A 40 -9.30 -1.63 -2.09
N ALA A 41 -8.02 -1.81 -2.45
CA ALA A 41 -7.63 -2.54 -3.64
C ALA A 41 -6.16 -2.94 -3.61
N ALA A 42 -5.84 -4.04 -4.27
CA ALA A 42 -4.48 -4.48 -4.58
C ALA A 42 -4.28 -4.61 -6.10
N HIS A 43 -3.07 -4.33 -6.56
CA HIS A 43 -2.71 -4.40 -7.97
C HIS A 43 -1.28 -4.93 -8.16
N THR A 44 -1.02 -5.44 -9.36
CA THR A 44 0.34 -5.71 -9.85
C THR A 44 0.77 -4.64 -10.85
N TRP A 45 2.09 -4.45 -10.97
CA TRP A 45 2.61 -3.64 -12.06
C TRP A 45 2.32 -4.31 -13.41
N PRO A 46 2.04 -3.52 -14.46
CA PRO A 46 1.96 -4.06 -15.80
C PRO A 46 3.34 -4.45 -16.31
N ARG A 47 3.34 -5.20 -17.42
CA ARG A 47 4.58 -5.67 -18.05
C ARG A 47 5.36 -4.51 -18.67
N ASN A 48 4.67 -3.54 -19.27
CA ASN A 48 5.28 -2.42 -19.97
C ASN A 48 4.93 -1.08 -19.30
N GLU A 49 5.79 -0.08 -19.51
CA GLU A 49 5.53 1.29 -19.05
C GLU A 49 4.31 1.90 -19.78
N GLY A 50 3.50 2.67 -19.05
CA GLY A 50 2.32 3.35 -19.59
C GLY A 50 1.04 2.51 -19.64
N GLU A 51 1.11 1.21 -19.37
CA GLU A 51 -0.05 0.35 -19.20
C GLU A 51 -0.75 0.59 -17.84
N PRO A 52 -2.06 0.34 -17.74
CA PRO A 52 -2.76 0.43 -16.47
C PRO A 52 -2.30 -0.65 -15.49
N LEU A 53 -2.40 -0.36 -14.19
CA LEU A 53 -2.22 -1.37 -13.14
C LEU A 53 -3.22 -2.50 -13.32
N GLN A 54 -2.76 -3.74 -13.13
CA GLN A 54 -3.64 -4.90 -13.22
C GLN A 54 -4.23 -5.19 -11.83
N PRO A 55 -5.56 -5.29 -11.69
CA PRO A 55 -6.16 -5.64 -10.41
C PRO A 55 -5.70 -7.03 -9.98
N LEU A 56 -5.38 -7.15 -8.69
CA LEU A 56 -5.10 -8.44 -8.08
C LEU A 56 -6.39 -8.92 -7.41
N ASP A 57 -7.12 -9.77 -8.11
CA ASP A 57 -8.31 -10.42 -7.56
C ASP A 57 -7.90 -11.53 -6.57
N GLY A 58 -8.41 -11.46 -5.35
CA GLY A 58 -8.17 -12.46 -4.32
C GLY A 58 -8.96 -12.17 -3.04
N PRO A 59 -9.14 -13.17 -2.17
CA PRO A 59 -9.74 -12.93 -0.86
C PRO A 59 -8.79 -12.08 -0.03
N TYR A 60 -9.14 -10.80 0.14
CA TYR A 60 -8.52 -9.98 1.18
C TYR A 60 -8.83 -10.62 2.54
N PRO A 61 -7.89 -10.61 3.49
CA PRO A 61 -8.10 -11.26 4.78
C PRO A 61 -9.41 -10.78 5.42
N ASP A 62 -10.26 -11.74 5.79
CA ASP A 62 -11.55 -11.53 6.47
C ASP A 62 -11.37 -10.89 7.88
N ASP A 63 -10.13 -10.90 8.38
CA ASP A 63 -9.73 -10.20 9.61
C ASP A 63 -9.56 -8.70 9.35
N SER A 64 -10.71 -8.02 9.32
CA SER A 64 -10.80 -6.56 9.15
C SER A 64 -10.06 -5.80 10.27
N LEU A 65 -9.95 -6.37 11.48
CA LEU A 65 -9.26 -5.72 12.60
C LEU A 65 -7.74 -5.80 12.42
N HIS A 66 -7.20 -7.00 12.15
CA HIS A 66 -5.76 -7.16 11.91
C HIS A 66 -5.29 -6.32 10.72
N THR A 67 -6.09 -6.28 9.65
CA THR A 67 -5.84 -5.45 8.47
C THR A 67 -5.81 -3.96 8.82
N SER A 68 -6.81 -3.49 9.55
CA SER A 68 -6.89 -2.08 9.97
C SER A 68 -5.69 -1.68 10.83
N LEU A 69 -5.36 -2.47 11.85
CA LEU A 69 -4.22 -2.18 12.75
C LEU A 69 -2.89 -2.14 11.99
N THR A 70 -2.66 -3.12 11.11
CA THR A 70 -1.41 -3.21 10.34
C THR A 70 -1.24 -2.01 9.39
N ILE A 71 -2.30 -1.63 8.67
CA ILE A 71 -2.28 -0.46 7.77
C ILE A 71 -2.12 0.83 8.57
N GLY A 72 -2.85 0.96 9.68
CA GLY A 72 -2.80 2.10 10.58
C GLY A 72 -1.39 2.35 11.13
N GLU A 73 -0.77 1.31 11.69
CA GLU A 73 0.60 1.37 12.21
C GLU A 73 1.62 1.73 11.12
N PHE A 74 1.45 1.18 9.92
CA PHE A 74 2.28 1.54 8.78
C PHE A 74 2.15 3.03 8.45
N LEU A 75 0.94 3.56 8.27
CA LEU A 75 0.72 4.96 7.89
C LEU A 75 1.14 5.94 9.00
N ALA A 76 0.96 5.58 10.27
CA ALA A 76 1.42 6.39 11.39
C ALA A 76 2.93 6.66 11.33
N ARG A 77 3.73 5.69 10.83
CA ARG A 77 5.20 5.74 10.79
C ARG A 77 5.76 6.15 9.43
N ALA A 78 5.11 5.76 8.34
CA ALA A 78 5.68 5.78 7.00
C ALA A 78 4.93 6.67 5.99
N ARG A 79 3.89 7.42 6.39
CA ARG A 79 3.08 8.22 5.45
C ARG A 79 3.85 9.25 4.60
N TYR A 80 5.06 9.62 4.99
CA TYR A 80 5.89 10.59 4.27
C TYR A 80 7.04 9.96 3.45
N VAL A 81 7.13 8.64 3.39
CA VAL A 81 8.14 7.97 2.56
C VAL A 81 7.76 8.05 1.08
N PRO A 82 8.73 8.07 0.14
CA PRO A 82 8.45 8.24 -1.30
C PRO A 82 7.50 7.21 -1.92
N ALA A 83 7.45 6.01 -1.35
CA ALA A 83 6.58 4.92 -1.79
C ALA A 83 5.11 5.08 -1.33
N VAL A 84 4.80 6.10 -0.51
CA VAL A 84 3.43 6.39 -0.05
C VAL A 84 3.00 7.73 -0.62
N ARG A 85 1.88 7.74 -1.35
CA ARG A 85 1.31 8.94 -1.94
C ARG A 85 -0.15 9.09 -1.55
N ALA A 86 -0.52 10.24 -0.99
CA ALA A 86 -1.92 10.58 -0.82
C ALA A 86 -2.55 10.85 -2.21
N VAL A 87 -3.62 10.13 -2.53
CA VAL A 87 -4.35 10.27 -3.81
C VAL A 87 -5.69 10.98 -3.64
N ARG A 88 -6.26 10.94 -2.43
CA ARG A 88 -7.47 11.70 -2.07
C ARG A 88 -7.40 12.09 -0.61
N ILE A 89 -7.75 13.34 -0.31
CA ILE A 89 -7.76 13.88 1.04
C ILE A 89 -9.13 14.53 1.26
N THR A 90 -9.84 14.08 2.29
CA THR A 90 -11.03 14.75 2.83
C THR A 90 -10.77 15.15 4.28
N GLU A 91 -11.70 15.87 4.91
CA GLU A 91 -11.53 16.35 6.29
C GLU A 91 -11.33 15.22 7.32
N THR A 92 -11.88 14.04 7.04
CA THR A 92 -11.93 12.90 7.97
C THR A 92 -11.28 11.64 7.39
N THR A 93 -10.90 11.63 6.13
CA THR A 93 -10.46 10.40 5.48
C THR A 93 -9.46 10.67 4.37
N HIS A 94 -8.34 9.98 4.43
CA HIS A 94 -7.28 10.06 3.45
C HIS A 94 -7.15 8.71 2.73
N THR A 95 -7.07 8.75 1.40
CA THR A 95 -6.74 7.60 0.57
C THR A 95 -5.29 7.70 0.16
N TYR A 96 -4.54 6.62 0.38
CA TYR A 96 -3.13 6.51 0.03
C TYR A 96 -2.94 5.39 -0.98
N ARG A 97 -2.03 5.62 -1.93
CA ARG A 97 -1.42 4.61 -2.78
C ARG A 97 -0.06 4.26 -2.18
N VAL A 98 0.19 2.97 -1.97
CA VAL A 98 1.45 2.46 -1.41
C VAL A 98 2.09 1.50 -2.40
N GLU A 99 3.31 1.82 -2.82
CA GLU A 99 4.12 1.00 -3.71
C GLU A 99 4.93 0.00 -2.87
N LEU A 100 4.55 -1.27 -2.92
CA LEU A 100 5.19 -2.37 -2.19
C LEU A 100 6.43 -2.87 -2.93
N ASN A 101 6.38 -2.87 -4.27
CA ASN A 101 7.48 -3.25 -5.14
C ASN A 101 7.69 -2.20 -6.24
N ARG A 102 8.88 -2.20 -6.86
CA ARG A 102 9.15 -1.40 -8.06
C ARG A 102 8.68 -2.15 -9.32
N PRO A 103 8.22 -1.44 -10.37
CA PRO A 103 7.90 -2.08 -11.64
C PRO A 103 9.16 -2.69 -12.30
N GLY A 104 8.96 -3.78 -13.03
CA GLY A 104 10.06 -4.53 -13.66
C GLY A 104 10.82 -3.78 -14.75
N TRP A 105 10.21 -2.72 -15.32
CA TRP A 105 10.77 -1.88 -16.37
C TRP A 105 11.57 -0.67 -15.84
N GLU A 106 11.53 -0.37 -14.52
CA GLU A 106 12.39 0.65 -13.87
C GLU A 106 13.76 0.09 -13.42
N ARG A 107 14.18 -1.07 -13.95
CA ARG A 107 15.44 -1.74 -13.55
C ARG A 107 16.69 -1.06 -14.09
#